data_AF-S7QAE1-F1
#
_entry.id   AF-S7QAE1-F1
#
_cell.length_a   1.000
_cell.length_b   1.000
_cell.length_c   1.000
_cell.angle_alpha   90.00
_cell.angle_beta   90.00
_cell.angle_gamma   90.00
#
_symmetry.space_group_name_H-M   'P 1'
#
loop_
_entity.id
_entity.type
_entity.pdbx_description
1 polymer ?
#
loop_
_entity_poly.entity_id
_entity_poly.type
_entity_poly.pdbx_seq_one_letter_code
_entity_poly.pdbx_strand_id
1 'polypeptide(L)'
;MTDCDFFCVLNTPPWLTVGISSGPGRDPNGLLYTLGNLFRASSEVEQKHLTVLVHLADSDLTWLRETVVQISSRFSPQILTGRLVLIHAPPDAYSAAGPLGGQEARCGDASSKRNVDHAFLVSFAARLSDYFLLLRDNTFCAPSFLTHIRQKVWAMRAHPWALLEFSNRGSLGKLFRGGDLPRLARFLLLFHEDQPLDRLIPRFSILLAQRRPALCRPFLFYHRVPYHSANRDHQARAAQSRGPHGPHNPPGAVFTDMKVFGVHFPWEAYTLDESFFWTHNVSAGSHLTVILNRPANLSRVQVLTGTIVEGKHALQRGQVELGHSPEGVPQFCTSFVLLGQLLEGQLDQEVLPTPAGADVSCVKLVVNADQAGGLMVRHIYLWEESARATEAAQG
;
A
#
# COMPACT_ATOMS: atom_id res chain seq x y z
N MET A 1 37.78 -26.11 -7.42
CA MET A 1 37.32 -27.06 -6.39
C MET A 1 37.39 -26.29 -5.09
N THR A 2 36.34 -25.65 -4.59
CA THR A 2 34.87 -25.87 -4.52
C THR A 2 34.27 -24.51 -4.08
N ASP A 3 33.03 -24.06 -4.29
CA ASP A 3 31.80 -24.55 -4.90
C ASP A 3 31.02 -23.29 -5.32
N CYS A 4 30.79 -23.11 -6.62
CA CYS A 4 29.76 -22.21 -7.14
C CYS A 4 28.52 -23.05 -7.44
N ASP A 5 28.00 -23.78 -6.46
CA ASP A 5 26.79 -24.58 -6.59
C ASP A 5 25.91 -24.42 -5.34
N PHE A 6 25.45 -23.19 -5.11
CA PHE A 6 24.18 -22.96 -4.41
C PHE A 6 23.07 -22.76 -5.46
N PHE A 7 22.99 -23.68 -6.43
CA PHE A 7 21.75 -23.91 -7.15
C PHE A 7 20.81 -24.61 -6.17
N CYS A 8 20.05 -23.84 -5.41
CA CYS A 8 18.82 -24.35 -4.82
C CYS A 8 17.99 -24.93 -5.97
N VAL A 9 17.79 -26.24 -5.92
CA VAL A 9 16.96 -27.03 -6.82
C VAL A 9 15.55 -26.43 -6.82
N LEU A 10 15.28 -25.51 -7.76
CA LEU A 10 13.92 -25.08 -8.08
C LEU A 10 13.29 -26.21 -8.89
N ASN A 11 12.58 -27.10 -8.20
CA ASN A 11 11.56 -27.96 -8.78
C ASN A 11 10.61 -27.09 -9.60
N THR A 12 10.78 -27.05 -10.93
CA THR A 12 10.14 -26.14 -11.89
C THR A 12 10.28 -24.64 -11.55
N PRO A 13 10.75 -23.80 -12.49
CA PRO A 13 10.84 -22.37 -12.23
C PRO A 13 9.44 -21.80 -11.89
N PRO A 14 9.33 -20.93 -10.88
CA PRO A 14 8.07 -20.27 -10.54
C PRO A 14 7.54 -19.47 -11.73
N TRP A 15 6.22 -19.25 -11.75
CA TRP A 15 5.59 -18.49 -12.83
C TRP A 15 5.90 -16.98 -12.71
N LEU A 16 5.98 -16.46 -11.48
CA LEU A 16 6.30 -15.06 -11.21
C LEU A 16 7.45 -14.91 -10.20
N THR A 17 8.43 -14.09 -10.55
CA THR A 17 9.37 -13.50 -9.58
C THR A 17 8.98 -12.06 -9.26
N VAL A 18 8.85 -11.72 -7.99
CA VAL A 18 8.64 -10.34 -7.52
C VAL A 18 9.97 -9.77 -7.06
N GLY A 19 10.49 -8.75 -7.74
CA GLY A 19 11.72 -8.07 -7.37
C GLY A 19 11.45 -6.83 -6.53
N ILE A 20 12.15 -6.73 -5.40
CA ILE A 20 12.15 -5.55 -4.52
C ILE A 20 13.60 -5.16 -4.24
N SER A 21 13.96 -3.90 -4.47
CA SER A 21 15.24 -3.33 -4.02
C SER A 21 14.97 -2.42 -2.83
N SER A 22 15.71 -2.61 -1.73
CA SER A 22 15.53 -1.88 -0.47
C SER A 22 16.87 -1.40 0.06
N GLY A 23 16.90 -0.19 0.61
CA GLY A 23 18.03 0.35 1.39
C GLY A 23 17.55 1.03 2.68
N PRO A 24 18.45 1.59 3.49
CA PRO A 24 18.12 2.41 4.64
C PRO A 24 17.40 3.68 4.17
N GLY A 25 16.08 3.59 4.09
CA GLY A 25 15.19 4.64 3.63
C GLY A 25 14.52 5.38 4.78
N ARG A 26 13.65 6.33 4.42
CA ARG A 26 12.83 7.10 5.38
C ARG A 26 11.79 6.26 6.15
N ASP A 27 11.50 5.04 5.70
CA ASP A 27 10.62 4.09 6.40
C ASP A 27 11.41 2.82 6.76
N PRO A 28 11.92 2.72 7.99
CA PRO A 28 12.71 1.56 8.43
C PRO A 28 11.91 0.26 8.41
N ASN A 29 10.57 0.33 8.40
CA ASN A 29 9.68 -0.84 8.39
C ASN A 29 9.01 -1.09 7.04
N GLY A 30 9.36 -0.33 6.00
CA GLY A 30 8.74 -0.44 4.68
C GLY A 30 8.83 -1.86 4.15
N LEU A 31 10.05 -2.39 4.03
CA LEU A 31 10.31 -3.70 3.44
C LEU A 31 9.55 -4.81 4.19
N LEU A 32 9.63 -4.83 5.52
CA LEU A 32 8.94 -5.82 6.35
C LEU A 32 7.43 -5.76 6.19
N TYR A 33 6.87 -4.55 6.10
CA TYR A 33 5.45 -4.37 5.81
C TYR A 33 5.09 -4.94 4.44
N THR A 34 5.85 -4.59 3.40
CA THR A 34 5.59 -5.03 2.03
C THR A 34 5.65 -6.55 1.93
N LEU A 35 6.65 -7.19 2.52
CA LEU A 35 6.76 -8.65 2.56
C LEU A 35 5.58 -9.28 3.32
N GLY A 36 5.24 -8.74 4.49
CA GLY A 36 4.13 -9.23 5.29
C GLY A 36 2.79 -9.13 4.56
N ASN A 37 2.52 -7.99 3.92
CA ASN A 37 1.32 -7.78 3.14
C ASN A 37 1.28 -8.63 1.86
N LEU A 38 2.39 -8.75 1.13
CA LEU A 38 2.48 -9.54 -0.09
C LEU A 38 2.16 -11.02 0.16
N PHE A 39 2.76 -11.62 1.20
CA PHE A 39 2.50 -13.02 1.54
C PHE A 39 1.09 -13.23 2.10
N ARG A 40 0.54 -12.28 2.87
CA ARG A 40 -0.85 -12.36 3.35
C ARG A 40 -1.88 -12.19 2.23
N ALA A 41 -1.57 -11.34 1.24
CA ALA A 41 -2.41 -11.12 0.07
C ALA A 41 -2.36 -12.29 -0.93
N SER A 42 -1.45 -13.25 -0.75
CA SER A 42 -1.28 -14.42 -1.63
C SER A 42 -1.77 -15.69 -0.97
N SER A 43 -2.66 -16.43 -1.64
CA SER A 43 -3.09 -17.76 -1.20
C SER A 43 -1.93 -18.77 -1.20
N GLU A 44 -2.05 -19.90 -0.48
CA GLU A 44 -1.02 -20.94 -0.49
C GLU A 44 -0.75 -21.51 -1.89
N VAL A 45 -1.78 -21.57 -2.73
CA VAL A 45 -1.67 -22.01 -4.13
C VAL A 45 -0.85 -21.01 -4.95
N GLU A 46 -1.11 -19.71 -4.79
CA GLU A 46 -0.35 -18.66 -5.46
C GLU A 46 1.12 -18.66 -5.00
N GLN A 47 1.34 -18.83 -3.71
CA GLN A 47 2.69 -18.85 -3.13
C GLN A 47 3.58 -19.98 -3.67
N LYS A 48 3.00 -21.09 -4.17
CA LYS A 48 3.78 -22.16 -4.83
C LYS A 48 4.34 -21.74 -6.20
N HIS A 49 3.75 -20.73 -6.82
CA HIS A 49 4.15 -20.23 -8.14
C HIS A 49 4.82 -18.85 -8.08
N LEU A 50 5.21 -18.43 -6.87
CA LEU A 50 5.71 -17.10 -6.56
C LEU A 50 7.04 -17.21 -5.82
N THR A 51 8.04 -16.48 -6.31
CA THR A 51 9.28 -16.23 -5.58
C THR A 51 9.49 -14.73 -5.42
N VAL A 52 9.71 -14.27 -4.20
CA VAL A 52 10.05 -12.88 -3.90
C VAL A 52 11.57 -12.78 -3.78
N LEU A 53 12.17 -11.97 -4.65
CA LEU A 53 13.59 -11.66 -4.66
C LEU A 53 13.82 -10.27 -4.08
N VAL A 54 14.52 -10.19 -2.96
CA VAL A 54 14.81 -8.95 -2.26
C VAL A 54 16.29 -8.65 -2.38
N HIS A 55 16.62 -7.52 -3.01
CA HIS A 55 17.96 -6.96 -3.04
C HIS A 55 18.12 -5.94 -1.92
N LEU A 56 19.00 -6.24 -0.97
CA LEU A 56 19.42 -5.31 0.08
C LEU A 56 20.57 -4.44 -0.46
N ALA A 57 20.21 -3.26 -0.95
CA ALA A 57 21.03 -2.38 -1.77
C ALA A 57 21.73 -1.28 -0.94
N ASP A 58 22.42 -1.67 0.13
CA ASP A 58 23.17 -0.73 0.95
C ASP A 58 24.49 -1.31 1.44
N SER A 59 25.46 -0.43 1.71
CA SER A 59 26.79 -0.79 2.15
C SER A 59 26.91 -0.85 3.68
N ASP A 60 25.93 -0.35 4.42
CA ASP A 60 25.90 -0.44 5.89
C ASP A 60 25.66 -1.89 6.35
N LEU A 61 26.76 -2.54 6.77
CA LEU A 61 26.76 -3.90 7.30
C LEU A 61 25.91 -4.06 8.56
N THR A 62 25.73 -3.00 9.36
CA THR A 62 24.91 -3.04 10.57
C THR A 62 23.45 -3.16 10.20
N TRP A 63 22.97 -2.25 9.35
CA TRP A 63 21.61 -2.28 8.82
C TRP A 63 21.32 -3.58 8.07
N LEU A 64 22.27 -4.07 7.26
CA LEU A 64 22.15 -5.35 6.55
C LEU A 64 21.95 -6.51 7.54
N ARG A 65 22.81 -6.64 8.55
CA ARG A 65 22.72 -7.71 9.55
C ARG A 65 21.40 -7.66 10.31
N GLU A 66 21.00 -6.49 10.78
CA GLU A 66 19.73 -6.30 11.49
C GLU A 66 18.53 -6.65 10.61
N THR A 67 18.52 -6.18 9.37
CA THR A 67 17.44 -6.46 8.41
C THR A 67 17.37 -7.96 8.08
N VAL A 68 18.51 -8.62 7.87
CA VAL A 68 18.56 -10.07 7.64
C VAL A 68 18.03 -10.84 8.85
N VAL A 69 18.38 -10.45 10.08
CA VAL A 69 17.86 -11.09 11.31
C VAL A 69 16.35 -10.90 11.44
N GLN A 70 15.85 -9.68 11.19
CA GLN A 70 14.42 -9.38 11.22
C GLN A 70 13.63 -10.15 10.15
N ILE A 71 14.15 -10.26 8.93
CA ILE A 71 13.50 -11.02 7.85
C ILE A 71 13.56 -12.52 8.15
N SER A 72 14.71 -13.03 8.57
CA SER A 72 14.91 -14.46 8.86
C SER A 72 14.01 -14.94 10.00
N SER A 73 13.83 -14.13 11.05
CA SER A 73 12.95 -14.47 12.17
C SER A 73 11.45 -14.48 11.78
N ARG A 74 11.01 -13.57 10.89
CA ARG A 74 9.59 -13.43 10.53
C ARG A 74 9.16 -14.27 9.32
N PHE A 75 10.07 -14.58 8.42
CA PHE A 75 9.79 -15.23 7.13
C PHE A 75 10.59 -16.51 6.93
N SER A 76 11.05 -17.14 8.01
CA SER A 76 11.77 -18.42 7.96
C SER A 76 11.08 -19.48 7.09
N PRO A 77 9.75 -19.71 7.18
CA PRO A 77 9.07 -20.69 6.32
C PRO A 77 9.19 -20.37 4.83
N GLN A 78 9.08 -19.09 4.45
CA GLN A 78 9.16 -18.64 3.06
C GLN A 78 10.60 -18.75 2.52
N ILE A 79 11.61 -18.50 3.36
CA ILE A 79 13.02 -18.65 2.99
C ILE A 79 13.36 -20.12 2.77
N LEU A 80 13.00 -20.99 3.72
CA LEU A 80 13.30 -22.43 3.64
C LEU A 80 12.61 -23.11 2.44
N THR A 81 11.45 -22.59 2.02
CA THR A 81 10.73 -23.09 0.84
C THR A 81 11.15 -22.43 -0.48
N GLY A 82 12.14 -21.55 -0.48
CA GLY A 82 12.62 -20.83 -1.68
C GLY A 82 11.65 -19.78 -2.23
N ARG A 83 10.61 -19.41 -1.45
CA ARG A 83 9.63 -18.38 -1.81
C ARG A 83 10.11 -16.97 -1.49
N LEU A 84 11.10 -16.83 -0.62
CA LEU A 84 11.78 -15.57 -0.33
C LEU A 84 13.28 -15.77 -0.47
N VAL A 85 13.91 -15.01 -1.36
CA VAL A 85 15.35 -15.04 -1.62
C VAL A 85 15.91 -13.65 -1.34
N LEU A 86 16.91 -13.59 -0.46
CA LEU A 86 17.65 -12.37 -0.14
C LEU A 86 18.97 -12.36 -0.90
N ILE A 87 19.26 -11.26 -1.57
CA ILE A 87 20.54 -11.03 -2.24
C ILE A 87 21.12 -9.69 -1.81
N HIS A 88 22.44 -9.61 -1.85
CA HIS A 88 23.20 -8.40 -1.62
C HIS A 88 24.29 -8.33 -2.68
N ALA A 89 24.41 -7.18 -3.36
CA ALA A 89 25.44 -6.98 -4.36
C ALA A 89 26.79 -6.73 -3.67
N PRO A 90 27.89 -7.39 -4.09
CA PRO A 90 29.22 -7.08 -3.59
C PRO A 90 29.61 -5.63 -3.96
N PRO A 91 30.46 -4.96 -3.17
CA PRO A 91 30.91 -3.60 -3.46
C PRO A 91 31.46 -3.42 -4.88
N ASP A 92 32.16 -4.44 -5.40
CA ASP A 92 32.74 -4.44 -6.75
C ASP A 92 31.70 -4.37 -7.87
N ALA A 93 30.44 -4.76 -7.61
CA ALA A 93 29.35 -4.62 -8.57
C ALA A 93 29.04 -3.15 -8.88
N TYR A 94 29.41 -2.23 -7.99
CA TYR A 94 29.28 -0.79 -8.18
C TYR A 94 30.51 -0.15 -8.83
N SER A 95 31.67 -0.82 -8.82
CA SER A 95 32.94 -0.32 -9.37
C SER A 95 33.01 -0.26 -10.91
N ALA A 96 32.05 -0.88 -11.60
CA ALA A 96 31.85 -0.70 -13.04
C ALA A 96 31.18 0.64 -13.39
N ALA A 97 30.56 1.29 -12.41
CA ALA A 97 30.29 2.73 -12.43
C ALA A 97 31.53 3.42 -11.85
N GLY A 98 32.03 4.49 -12.47
CA GLY A 98 33.33 5.11 -12.15
C GLY A 98 33.54 5.50 -10.67
N PRO A 99 34.76 5.92 -10.28
CA PRO A 99 35.18 5.98 -8.90
C PRO A 99 34.25 6.87 -8.05
N LEU A 100 33.57 6.23 -7.08
CA LEU A 100 32.96 6.86 -5.91
C LEU A 100 34.07 7.46 -5.05
N GLY A 101 34.60 8.61 -5.47
CA GLY A 101 35.70 9.29 -4.82
C GLY A 101 35.47 10.80 -4.78
N GLY A 102 34.97 11.28 -3.64
CA GLY A 102 35.15 12.66 -3.19
C GLY A 102 34.11 13.69 -3.64
N GLN A 103 33.57 14.38 -2.63
CA GLN A 103 32.84 15.67 -2.68
C GLN A 103 31.36 15.65 -3.13
N GLU A 104 30.51 15.97 -2.15
CA GLU A 104 29.16 16.54 -2.27
C GLU A 104 28.17 15.80 -3.17
N ALA A 105 27.40 14.92 -2.53
CA ALA A 105 26.27 14.18 -3.12
C ALA A 105 25.39 15.09 -3.99
N ARG A 106 25.57 15.00 -5.31
CA ARG A 106 24.65 15.60 -6.26
C ARG A 106 23.43 14.69 -6.38
N CYS A 107 22.28 15.28 -6.69
CA CYS A 107 21.02 14.56 -6.93
C CYS A 107 21.15 13.42 -8.00
N GLY A 108 22.19 13.48 -8.84
CA GLY A 108 22.54 12.44 -9.81
C GLY A 108 23.04 11.12 -9.20
N ASP A 109 23.80 11.17 -8.10
CA ASP A 109 24.49 9.98 -7.55
C ASP A 109 23.50 8.98 -6.95
N ALA A 110 22.49 9.47 -6.25
CA ALA A 110 21.45 8.62 -5.64
C ALA A 110 20.52 8.00 -6.70
N SER A 111 20.22 8.74 -7.78
CA SER A 111 19.44 8.22 -8.91
C SER A 111 20.24 7.18 -9.70
N SER A 112 21.53 7.44 -9.89
CA SER A 112 22.48 6.56 -10.56
C SER A 112 22.67 5.25 -9.80
N LYS A 113 22.97 5.32 -8.49
CA LYS A 113 23.01 4.14 -7.60
C LYS A 113 21.73 3.33 -7.71
N ARG A 114 20.56 3.97 -7.61
CA ARG A 114 19.27 3.26 -7.71
C ARG A 114 19.09 2.53 -9.03
N ASN A 115 19.55 3.09 -10.15
CA ASN A 115 19.50 2.42 -11.44
C ASN A 115 20.41 1.18 -11.47
N VAL A 116 21.62 1.27 -10.91
CA VAL A 116 22.55 0.14 -10.75
C VAL A 116 21.96 -0.94 -9.83
N ASP A 117 21.37 -0.56 -8.70
CA ASP A 117 20.71 -1.48 -7.77
C ASP A 117 19.62 -2.31 -8.47
N HIS A 118 18.82 -1.64 -9.30
CA HIS A 118 17.74 -2.30 -10.04
C HIS A 118 18.27 -3.11 -11.22
N ALA A 119 19.36 -2.68 -11.86
CA ALA A 119 20.02 -3.47 -12.88
C ALA A 119 20.56 -4.78 -12.32
N PHE A 120 21.19 -4.74 -11.14
CA PHE A 120 21.65 -5.94 -10.43
C PHE A 120 20.49 -6.87 -10.08
N LEU A 121 19.43 -6.33 -9.46
CA LEU A 121 18.21 -7.09 -9.12
C LEU A 121 17.60 -7.78 -10.35
N VAL A 122 17.41 -7.03 -11.44
CA VAL A 122 16.83 -7.55 -12.69
C VAL A 122 17.76 -8.57 -13.35
N SER A 123 19.06 -8.35 -13.31
CA SER A 123 20.05 -9.30 -13.84
C SER A 123 20.04 -10.62 -13.07
N PHE A 124 19.95 -10.57 -11.74
CA PHE A 124 19.86 -11.77 -10.90
C PHE A 124 18.53 -12.52 -11.14
N ALA A 125 17.43 -11.77 -11.33
CA ALA A 125 16.14 -12.35 -11.64
C ALA A 125 16.04 -12.98 -13.04
N ALA A 126 17.02 -12.73 -13.91
CA ALA A 126 17.02 -13.29 -15.26
C ALA A 126 16.98 -14.82 -15.21
N ARG A 127 15.99 -15.41 -15.89
CA ARG A 127 15.75 -16.86 -15.98
C ARG A 127 15.24 -17.53 -14.69
N LEU A 128 14.87 -16.78 -13.64
CA LEU A 128 14.23 -17.37 -12.46
C LEU A 128 12.76 -17.74 -12.72
N SER A 129 12.08 -17.05 -13.62
CA SER A 129 10.65 -17.21 -13.88
C SER A 129 10.25 -16.72 -15.27
N ASP A 130 9.02 -17.06 -15.67
CA ASP A 130 8.42 -16.60 -16.94
C ASP A 130 8.15 -15.08 -16.93
N TYR A 131 7.82 -14.53 -15.77
CA TYR A 131 7.45 -13.12 -15.59
C TYR A 131 8.13 -12.52 -14.37
N PHE A 132 8.44 -11.23 -14.47
CA PHE A 132 9.05 -10.49 -13.37
C PHE A 132 8.25 -9.24 -13.05
N LEU A 133 7.84 -9.10 -11.79
CA LEU A 133 7.12 -7.95 -11.29
C LEU A 133 8.06 -7.11 -10.43
N LEU A 134 8.29 -5.87 -10.84
CA LEU A 134 9.04 -4.90 -10.06
C LEU A 134 8.10 -4.17 -9.07
N LEU A 135 8.41 -4.28 -7.78
CA LEU A 135 7.74 -3.55 -6.70
C LEU A 135 8.74 -2.67 -5.93
N ARG A 136 8.19 -1.76 -5.11
CA ARG A 136 8.96 -0.95 -4.15
C ARG A 136 8.86 -1.57 -2.76
N ASP A 137 9.81 -1.24 -1.91
CA ASP A 137 9.85 -1.64 -0.51
C ASP A 137 8.73 -1.04 0.36
N ASN A 138 7.89 -0.13 -0.16
CA ASN A 138 6.75 0.46 0.55
C ASN A 138 5.45 0.28 -0.24
N THR A 139 5.11 -0.98 -0.52
CA THR A 139 3.98 -1.33 -1.38
C THR A 139 2.89 -2.05 -0.59
N PHE A 140 1.65 -1.66 -0.83
CA PHE A 140 0.47 -2.47 -0.54
C PHE A 140 0.07 -3.24 -1.81
N CYS A 141 -0.14 -4.54 -1.64
CA CYS A 141 -0.56 -5.50 -2.65
C CYS A 141 -2.03 -5.86 -2.43
N ALA A 142 -2.84 -5.76 -3.48
CA ALA A 142 -4.22 -6.18 -3.47
C ALA A 142 -4.34 -7.70 -3.24
N PRO A 143 -5.42 -8.18 -2.61
CA PRO A 143 -5.66 -9.61 -2.43
C PRO A 143 -5.66 -10.39 -3.76
N SER A 144 -5.10 -11.61 -3.73
CA SER A 144 -5.01 -12.52 -4.88
C SER A 144 -4.39 -11.88 -6.13
N PHE A 145 -3.42 -10.98 -5.95
CA PHE A 145 -2.84 -10.22 -7.08
C PHE A 145 -2.24 -11.14 -8.15
N LEU A 146 -1.67 -12.29 -7.77
CA LEU A 146 -1.03 -13.21 -8.72
C LEU A 146 -2.06 -13.78 -9.70
N THR A 147 -3.23 -14.17 -9.20
CA THR A 147 -4.34 -14.67 -10.00
C THR A 147 -4.83 -13.59 -10.97
N HIS A 148 -4.99 -12.36 -10.50
CA HIS A 148 -5.37 -11.23 -11.36
C HIS A 148 -4.34 -10.95 -12.46
N ILE A 149 -3.04 -11.01 -12.12
CA ILE A 149 -1.97 -10.85 -13.12
C ILE A 149 -2.03 -11.98 -14.15
N ARG A 150 -2.19 -13.25 -13.74
CA ARG A 150 -2.30 -14.39 -14.65
C ARG A 150 -3.46 -14.23 -15.62
N GLN A 151 -4.63 -13.85 -15.12
CA GLN A 151 -5.81 -13.60 -15.94
C GLN A 151 -5.55 -12.47 -16.95
N LYS A 152 -4.89 -11.39 -16.53
CA LYS A 152 -4.59 -10.27 -17.42
C LYS A 152 -3.58 -10.64 -18.50
N VAL A 153 -2.51 -11.37 -18.15
CA VAL A 153 -1.52 -11.89 -19.09
C VAL A 153 -2.19 -12.82 -20.11
N TRP A 154 -3.07 -13.71 -19.66
CA TRP A 154 -3.84 -14.60 -20.52
C TRP A 154 -4.74 -13.83 -21.49
N ALA A 155 -5.47 -12.83 -21.00
CA ALA A 155 -6.31 -11.96 -21.85
C ALA A 155 -5.49 -11.19 -22.90
N MET A 156 -4.23 -10.86 -22.58
CA MET A 156 -3.31 -10.14 -23.47
C MET A 156 -2.53 -11.06 -24.42
N ARG A 157 -2.73 -12.39 -24.40
CA ARG A 157 -1.93 -13.35 -25.21
C ARG A 157 -1.94 -13.09 -26.72
N ALA A 158 -3.03 -12.52 -27.24
CA ALA A 158 -3.19 -12.19 -28.65
C ALA A 158 -2.52 -10.87 -29.07
N HIS A 159 -2.06 -10.06 -28.10
CA HIS A 159 -1.47 -8.75 -28.35
C HIS A 159 -0.01 -8.75 -27.89
N PRO A 160 0.96 -8.36 -28.74
CA PRO A 160 2.33 -8.21 -28.28
C PRO A 160 2.42 -7.07 -27.26
N TRP A 161 3.08 -7.35 -26.14
CA TRP A 161 3.34 -6.37 -25.08
C TRP A 161 4.73 -6.65 -24.49
N ALA A 162 5.43 -5.58 -24.11
CA ALA A 162 6.73 -5.59 -23.47
C ALA A 162 6.63 -5.33 -21.96
N LEU A 163 5.69 -4.46 -21.56
CA LEU A 163 5.48 -4.07 -20.17
C LEU A 163 3.98 -3.93 -19.87
N LEU A 164 3.50 -4.63 -18.84
CA LEU A 164 2.18 -4.38 -18.25
C LEU A 164 2.32 -3.61 -16.95
N GLU A 165 1.39 -2.68 -16.69
CA GLU A 165 1.47 -1.77 -15.55
C GLU A 165 0.26 -1.91 -14.64
N PHE A 166 0.47 -2.46 -13.44
CA PHE A 166 -0.55 -2.66 -12.40
C PHE A 166 -0.54 -1.57 -11.33
N SER A 167 0.18 -0.48 -11.60
CA SER A 167 0.20 0.77 -10.84
C SER A 167 0.50 1.92 -11.79
N ASN A 168 -0.07 3.09 -11.55
CA ASN A 168 0.23 4.31 -12.31
C ASN A 168 1.48 5.05 -11.80
N ARG A 169 2.15 4.58 -10.74
CA ARG A 169 3.21 5.32 -10.06
C ARG A 169 4.62 4.85 -10.43
N GLY A 170 5.29 5.56 -11.35
CA GLY A 170 6.72 5.39 -11.63
C GLY A 170 7.09 3.91 -11.86
N SER A 171 8.16 3.43 -11.22
CA SER A 171 8.63 2.03 -11.27
C SER A 171 7.78 0.99 -10.52
N LEU A 172 6.72 1.38 -9.82
CA LEU A 172 5.88 0.46 -9.05
C LEU A 172 4.98 -0.38 -9.98
N GLY A 173 4.82 -1.67 -9.67
CA GLY A 173 3.83 -2.53 -10.30
C GLY A 173 4.10 -2.79 -11.77
N LYS A 174 5.38 -2.89 -12.15
CA LYS A 174 5.82 -3.05 -13.55
C LYS A 174 6.10 -4.52 -13.84
N LEU A 175 5.30 -5.12 -14.72
CA LEU A 175 5.42 -6.53 -15.09
C LEU A 175 6.12 -6.69 -16.45
N PHE A 176 7.25 -7.37 -16.43
CA PHE A 176 8.07 -7.70 -17.59
C PHE A 176 8.01 -9.19 -17.90
N ARG A 177 8.36 -9.56 -19.13
CA ARG A 177 8.64 -10.95 -19.48
C ARG A 177 10.05 -11.31 -19.02
N GLY A 178 10.23 -12.51 -18.48
CA GLY A 178 11.52 -13.02 -18.00
C GLY A 178 12.61 -12.97 -19.07
N GLY A 179 12.26 -13.23 -20.34
CA GLY A 179 13.17 -13.14 -21.48
C GLY A 179 13.68 -11.73 -21.80
N ASP A 180 13.02 -10.68 -21.32
CA ASP A 180 13.42 -9.29 -21.55
C ASP A 180 14.38 -8.75 -20.48
N LEU A 181 14.50 -9.43 -19.33
CA LEU A 181 15.29 -8.95 -18.19
C LEU A 181 16.78 -8.73 -18.49
N PRO A 182 17.49 -9.60 -19.22
CA PRO A 182 18.89 -9.33 -19.56
C PRO A 182 19.07 -8.05 -20.39
N ARG A 183 18.09 -7.72 -21.25
CA ARG A 183 18.09 -6.47 -22.03
C ARG A 183 17.77 -5.28 -21.14
N LEU A 184 16.81 -5.41 -20.24
CA LEU A 184 16.46 -4.37 -19.28
C LEU A 184 17.63 -4.04 -18.34
N ALA A 185 18.32 -5.05 -17.79
CA ALA A 185 19.47 -4.84 -16.91
C ALA A 185 20.58 -4.06 -17.61
N ARG A 186 20.97 -4.45 -18.83
CA ARG A 186 21.96 -3.74 -19.64
C ARG A 186 21.52 -2.31 -19.97
N PHE A 187 20.24 -2.13 -20.30
CA PHE A 187 19.68 -0.80 -20.56
C PHE A 187 19.77 0.10 -19.33
N LEU A 188 19.43 -0.42 -18.14
CA LEU A 188 19.55 0.36 -16.89
C LEU A 188 21.00 0.73 -16.57
N LEU A 189 21.97 -0.15 -16.83
CA LEU A 189 23.40 0.17 -16.66
C LEU A 189 23.89 1.22 -17.66
N LEU A 190 23.49 1.10 -18.93
CA LEU A 190 23.91 2.05 -19.97
C LEU A 190 23.44 3.48 -19.69
N PHE A 191 22.24 3.65 -19.14
CA PHE A 191 21.63 4.96 -18.91
C PHE A 191 21.53 5.32 -17.41
N HIS A 192 22.37 4.70 -16.56
CA HIS A 192 22.26 4.83 -15.11
C HIS A 192 22.45 6.28 -14.62
N GLU A 193 23.38 7.03 -15.22
CA GLU A 193 23.63 8.44 -14.89
C GLU A 193 22.68 9.42 -15.60
N ASP A 194 22.05 9.01 -16.70
CA ASP A 194 21.33 9.92 -17.59
C ASP A 194 19.95 10.32 -17.07
N GLN A 195 19.19 9.37 -16.52
CA GLN A 195 17.80 9.58 -16.10
C GLN A 195 17.41 8.68 -14.93
N PRO A 196 16.44 9.09 -14.09
CA PRO A 196 15.91 8.24 -13.04
C PRO A 196 15.15 7.01 -13.59
N LEU A 197 15.16 5.93 -12.82
CA LEU A 197 14.49 4.65 -13.09
C LEU A 197 13.06 4.81 -13.64
N ASP A 198 12.27 5.70 -13.03
CA ASP A 198 10.87 5.95 -13.37
C ASP A 198 10.71 6.49 -14.81
N ARG A 199 11.75 7.10 -15.39
CA ARG A 199 11.80 7.53 -16.79
C ARG A 199 12.42 6.49 -17.72
N LEU A 200 13.34 5.68 -17.21
CA LEU A 200 14.00 4.62 -17.99
C LEU A 200 13.03 3.48 -18.34
N ILE A 201 12.20 3.03 -17.40
CA ILE A 201 11.29 1.90 -17.61
C ILE A 201 10.31 2.14 -18.79
N PRO A 202 9.60 3.28 -18.90
CA PRO A 202 8.74 3.55 -20.05
C PRO A 202 9.53 3.63 -21.37
N ARG A 203 10.75 4.18 -21.36
CA ARG A 203 11.61 4.27 -22.56
C ARG A 203 12.03 2.89 -23.06
N PHE A 204 12.37 1.98 -22.16
CA PHE A 204 12.67 0.60 -22.50
C PHE A 204 11.50 -0.07 -23.25
N SER A 205 10.26 0.18 -22.81
CA SER A 205 9.06 -0.36 -23.45
C SER A 205 8.86 0.20 -24.87
N ILE A 206 9.15 1.49 -25.07
CA ILE A 206 9.11 2.12 -26.39
C ILE A 206 10.13 1.49 -27.35
N LEU A 207 11.35 1.17 -26.87
CA LEU A 207 12.37 0.48 -27.66
C LEU A 207 11.94 -0.94 -28.07
N LEU A 208 11.08 -1.58 -27.29
CA LEU A 208 10.45 -2.86 -27.61
C LEU A 208 9.13 -2.69 -28.40
N ALA A 209 8.99 -1.57 -29.12
CA ALA A 209 7.85 -1.23 -29.97
C ALA A 209 6.49 -1.05 -29.25
N GLN A 210 6.47 -0.98 -27.91
CA GLN A 210 5.27 -0.64 -27.15
C GLN A 210 5.15 0.88 -26.97
N ARG A 211 4.48 1.55 -27.92
CA ARG A 211 4.32 3.02 -27.92
C ARG A 211 3.33 3.55 -26.87
N ARG A 212 2.36 2.75 -26.46
CA ARG A 212 1.32 3.15 -25.48
C ARG A 212 1.48 2.36 -24.18
N PRO A 213 1.40 3.02 -23.01
CA PRO A 213 1.36 2.34 -21.72
C PRO A 213 0.23 1.31 -21.66
N ALA A 214 0.54 0.08 -21.24
CA ALA A 214 -0.45 -0.99 -21.08
C ALA A 214 -0.93 -1.03 -19.62
N LEU A 215 -1.69 0.01 -19.24
CA LEU A 215 -2.25 0.14 -17.90
C LEU A 215 -3.31 -0.94 -17.64
N CYS A 216 -3.11 -1.72 -16.60
CA CYS A 216 -3.98 -2.80 -16.17
C CYS A 216 -4.83 -2.33 -14.99
N ARG A 217 -6.14 -2.17 -15.23
CA ARG A 217 -7.13 -1.78 -14.22
C ARG A 217 -8.01 -2.98 -13.84
N PRO A 218 -8.43 -3.11 -12.57
CA PRO A 218 -8.04 -2.27 -11.43
C PRO A 218 -6.55 -2.40 -11.09
N PHE A 219 -5.96 -1.37 -10.47
CA PHE A 219 -4.57 -1.44 -10.03
C PHE A 219 -4.44 -2.42 -8.85
N LEU A 220 -3.32 -3.13 -8.81
CA LEU A 220 -3.05 -4.14 -7.78
C LEU A 220 -2.01 -3.67 -6.77
N PHE A 221 -1.24 -2.62 -7.09
CA PHE A 221 -0.14 -2.16 -6.25
C PHE A 221 -0.23 -0.67 -5.97
N TYR A 222 -0.15 -0.35 -4.69
CA TYR A 222 -0.36 0.99 -4.16
C TYR A 222 0.84 1.36 -3.30
N HIS A 223 1.34 2.60 -3.45
CA HIS A 223 2.43 3.06 -2.59
C HIS A 223 1.90 3.42 -1.21
N ARG A 224 2.53 2.85 -0.18
CA ARG A 224 2.30 3.17 1.22
C ARG A 224 3.12 4.39 1.60
N VAL A 225 2.43 5.45 2.03
CA VAL A 225 3.09 6.61 2.64
C VAL A 225 3.39 6.29 4.12
N PRO A 226 4.65 6.41 4.57
CA PRO A 226 5.00 6.20 5.97
C PRO A 226 4.37 7.30 6.84
N TYR A 227 3.70 6.89 7.93
CA TYR A 227 3.04 7.78 8.91
C TYR A 227 3.95 8.92 9.42
N HIS A 228 5.27 8.76 9.35
CA HIS A 228 6.26 9.71 9.88
C HIS A 228 6.62 10.88 8.94
N SER A 229 6.24 10.83 7.66
CA SER A 229 6.70 11.82 6.67
C SER A 229 5.80 13.06 6.51
N ALA A 230 4.57 13.03 7.03
CA ALA A 230 3.61 14.13 6.91
C ALA A 230 3.46 14.98 8.18
N ASN A 231 4.00 14.56 9.32
CA ASN A 231 3.71 15.15 10.63
C ASN A 231 4.98 15.33 11.47
N ARG A 232 5.80 16.35 11.17
CA ARG A 232 6.77 16.84 12.18
C ARG A 232 6.09 17.66 13.27
N ASP A 233 4.90 18.21 13.03
CA ASP A 233 4.25 19.12 14.00
C ASP A 233 3.17 18.45 14.88
N HIS A 234 2.66 17.27 14.51
CA HIS A 234 1.64 16.55 15.29
C HIS A 234 2.18 15.42 16.17
N GLN A 235 3.50 15.15 16.13
CA GLN A 235 4.11 13.96 16.72
C GLN A 235 4.27 13.97 18.25
N ALA A 236 3.87 15.05 18.94
CA ALA A 236 3.82 15.06 20.40
C ALA A 236 2.58 14.35 20.98
N ARG A 237 1.56 14.01 20.18
CA ARG A 237 0.28 13.45 20.70
C ARG A 237 -0.09 12.05 20.19
N ALA A 238 0.32 11.63 18.99
CA ALA A 238 -0.16 10.39 18.37
C ALA A 238 0.68 9.11 18.66
N ALA A 239 1.69 9.18 19.52
CA ALA A 239 2.57 8.05 19.81
C ALA A 239 2.05 7.09 20.90
N GLN A 240 0.83 7.27 21.40
CA GLN A 240 0.33 6.53 22.57
C GLN A 240 -0.78 5.48 22.32
N SER A 241 -1.31 5.30 21.10
CA SER A 241 -2.50 4.43 20.91
C SER A 241 -2.45 3.41 19.78
N ARG A 242 -1.30 2.78 19.51
CA ARG A 242 -1.29 1.51 18.74
C ARG A 242 -1.62 0.33 19.65
N GLY A 243 -2.90 0.21 20.00
CA GLY A 243 -3.45 -0.97 20.66
C GLY A 243 -3.48 -2.20 19.72
N PRO A 244 -3.44 -3.43 20.27
CA PRO A 244 -3.33 -4.69 19.50
C PRO A 244 -4.61 -5.14 18.75
N HIS A 245 -5.70 -4.35 18.74
CA HIS A 245 -7.00 -4.77 18.20
C HIS A 245 -7.46 -3.87 17.02
N GLY A 246 -7.97 -4.50 15.96
CA GLY A 246 -8.55 -3.83 14.78
C GLY A 246 -9.84 -3.06 15.11
N PRO A 247 -10.43 -2.35 14.13
CA PRO A 247 -11.71 -1.66 14.33
C PRO A 247 -12.83 -2.65 14.68
N HIS A 248 -13.73 -2.21 15.55
CA HIS A 248 -14.84 -3.03 16.05
C HIS A 248 -16.07 -2.93 15.14
N ASN A 249 -16.34 -1.72 14.61
CA ASN A 249 -17.54 -1.38 13.83
C ASN A 249 -18.82 -2.00 14.43
N PRO A 250 -19.30 -1.48 15.59
CA PRO A 250 -20.52 -1.97 16.23
C PRO A 250 -21.70 -1.97 15.25
N PRO A 251 -22.65 -2.93 15.38
CA PRO A 251 -23.76 -3.07 14.44
C PRO A 251 -24.53 -1.76 14.26
N GLY A 252 -24.77 -1.39 13.02
CA GLY A 252 -25.48 -0.17 12.66
C GLY A 252 -25.97 -0.17 11.21
N ALA A 253 -26.81 0.80 10.90
CA ALA A 253 -27.33 1.03 9.55
C ALA A 253 -26.70 2.30 8.96
N VAL A 254 -26.47 2.31 7.66
CA VAL A 254 -25.88 3.46 6.96
C VAL A 254 -26.92 4.15 6.09
N PHE A 255 -27.07 5.45 6.28
CA PHE A 255 -28.01 6.30 5.56
C PHE A 255 -27.28 7.43 4.84
N THR A 256 -27.80 7.84 3.69
CA THR A 256 -27.27 8.99 2.95
C THR A 256 -28.38 9.70 2.19
N ASP A 257 -28.24 11.01 2.04
CA ASP A 257 -29.03 11.83 1.12
C ASP A 257 -28.33 12.04 -0.24
N MET A 258 -27.10 11.53 -0.37
CA MET A 258 -26.36 11.54 -1.62
C MET A 258 -26.95 10.53 -2.61
N LYS A 259 -26.80 10.82 -3.89
CA LYS A 259 -27.32 9.93 -4.94
C LYS A 259 -26.56 8.59 -4.94
N VAL A 260 -27.30 7.49 -4.91
CA VAL A 260 -26.75 6.13 -4.96
C VAL A 260 -26.77 5.64 -6.42
N PHE A 261 -25.63 5.15 -6.91
CA PHE A 261 -25.50 4.67 -8.29
C PHE A 261 -24.93 3.26 -8.37
N GLY A 262 -25.58 2.41 -9.17
CA GLY A 262 -25.03 1.10 -9.56
C GLY A 262 -24.97 0.11 -8.40
N VAL A 263 -23.83 -0.59 -8.30
CA VAL A 263 -23.59 -1.72 -7.40
C VAL A 263 -22.88 -1.33 -6.09
N HIS A 264 -22.63 -0.04 -5.87
CA HIS A 264 -21.88 0.46 -4.71
C HIS A 264 -22.78 1.19 -3.72
N PHE A 265 -23.14 0.53 -2.63
CA PHE A 265 -24.20 0.98 -1.74
C PHE A 265 -23.67 1.68 -0.48
N PRO A 266 -24.48 2.54 0.18
CA PRO A 266 -24.02 3.31 1.34
C PRO A 266 -23.45 2.46 2.47
N TRP A 267 -24.02 1.28 2.72
CA TRP A 267 -23.59 0.37 3.79
C TRP A 267 -22.18 -0.20 3.59
N GLU A 268 -21.68 -0.23 2.36
CA GLU A 268 -20.33 -0.72 2.04
C GLU A 268 -19.23 0.21 2.56
N ALA A 269 -19.55 1.46 2.92
CA ALA A 269 -18.61 2.35 3.60
C ALA A 269 -18.42 1.99 5.09
N TYR A 270 -19.18 1.06 5.65
CA TYR A 270 -19.12 0.68 7.07
C TYR A 270 -18.79 -0.81 7.29
N THR A 271 -18.51 -1.54 6.21
CA THR A 271 -18.03 -2.92 6.30
C THR A 271 -16.53 -2.96 6.63
N LEU A 272 -16.08 -4.09 7.19
CA LEU A 272 -14.65 -4.32 7.52
C LEU A 272 -13.86 -4.94 6.35
N ASP A 273 -14.52 -5.18 5.22
CA ASP A 273 -13.90 -5.66 4.00
C ASP A 273 -13.40 -4.49 3.13
N GLU A 274 -13.01 -4.77 1.89
CA GLU A 274 -12.50 -3.75 0.96
C GLU A 274 -13.62 -3.11 0.09
N SER A 275 -14.89 -3.25 0.50
CA SER A 275 -16.02 -2.61 -0.19
C SER A 275 -16.01 -1.08 0.02
N PHE A 276 -16.77 -0.34 -0.78
CA PHE A 276 -16.81 1.12 -0.69
C PHE A 276 -18.11 1.70 -1.22
N PHE A 277 -18.53 2.83 -0.66
CA PHE A 277 -19.62 3.62 -1.23
C PHE A 277 -19.10 4.55 -2.34
N TRP A 278 -19.85 4.65 -3.44
CA TRP A 278 -19.52 5.53 -4.55
C TRP A 278 -20.70 6.43 -4.94
N THR A 279 -20.42 7.72 -5.09
CA THR A 279 -21.40 8.71 -5.54
C THR A 279 -20.75 9.77 -6.43
N HIS A 280 -21.52 10.72 -6.95
CA HIS A 280 -21.01 11.82 -7.77
C HIS A 280 -21.78 13.12 -7.54
N ASN A 281 -21.10 14.24 -7.82
CA ASN A 281 -21.63 15.60 -7.76
C ASN A 281 -22.37 15.87 -6.43
N VAL A 282 -21.62 15.84 -5.33
CA VAL A 282 -22.16 16.07 -4.00
C VAL A 282 -22.31 17.56 -3.72
N SER A 283 -23.33 17.90 -2.95
CA SER A 283 -23.64 19.28 -2.56
C SER A 283 -23.25 19.54 -1.11
N ALA A 284 -22.97 20.80 -0.78
CA ALA A 284 -22.79 21.23 0.59
C ALA A 284 -24.02 20.86 1.44
N GLY A 285 -23.78 20.28 2.60
CA GLY A 285 -24.81 19.75 3.49
C GLY A 285 -25.15 18.28 3.29
N SER A 286 -24.80 17.68 2.13
CA SER A 286 -24.98 16.24 1.92
C SER A 286 -24.19 15.41 2.94
N HIS A 287 -24.70 14.24 3.30
CA HIS A 287 -24.13 13.44 4.36
C HIS A 287 -24.25 11.93 4.16
N LEU A 288 -23.34 11.20 4.80
CA LEU A 288 -23.40 9.75 5.01
C LEU A 288 -23.33 9.52 6.52
N THR A 289 -24.37 8.91 7.08
CA THR A 289 -24.52 8.70 8.51
C THR A 289 -24.57 7.23 8.83
N VAL A 290 -23.68 6.78 9.71
CA VAL A 290 -23.79 5.50 10.39
C VAL A 290 -24.64 5.72 11.64
N ILE A 291 -25.69 4.93 11.81
CA ILE A 291 -26.60 4.94 12.97
C ILE A 291 -26.42 3.61 13.68
N LEU A 292 -25.91 3.63 14.89
CA LEU A 292 -25.62 2.43 15.66
C LEU A 292 -26.92 1.86 16.22
N ASN A 293 -27.04 0.53 16.21
CA ASN A 293 -28.20 -0.16 16.78
C ASN A 293 -28.31 0.03 18.29
N ARG A 294 -27.16 0.29 18.94
CA ARG A 294 -27.04 0.66 20.35
C ARG A 294 -26.01 1.78 20.47
N PRO A 295 -26.24 2.79 21.32
CA PRO A 295 -25.21 3.77 21.64
C PRO A 295 -23.92 3.08 22.10
N ALA A 296 -22.77 3.57 21.64
CA ALA A 296 -21.47 2.99 21.94
C ALA A 296 -20.49 4.04 22.47
N ASN A 297 -19.67 3.65 23.44
CA ASN A 297 -18.58 4.47 23.93
C ASN A 297 -17.37 4.30 23.00
N LEU A 298 -17.24 5.22 22.05
CA LEU A 298 -16.19 5.16 21.05
C LEU A 298 -14.89 5.74 21.62
N SER A 299 -13.77 5.05 21.39
CA SER A 299 -12.42 5.52 21.72
C SER A 299 -11.73 6.18 20.52
N ARG A 300 -12.12 5.81 19.29
CA ARG A 300 -11.53 6.35 18.05
C ARG A 300 -12.47 6.22 16.86
N VAL A 301 -12.40 7.19 15.96
CA VAL A 301 -13.10 7.19 14.67
C VAL A 301 -12.11 7.50 13.55
N GLN A 302 -12.15 6.69 12.49
CA GLN A 302 -11.36 6.91 11.28
C GLN A 302 -12.27 6.90 10.06
N VAL A 303 -12.16 7.91 9.20
CA VAL A 303 -12.90 8.03 7.95
C VAL A 303 -11.92 8.24 6.80
N LEU A 304 -11.96 7.37 5.80
CA LEU A 304 -11.17 7.51 4.59
C LEU A 304 -12.05 7.67 3.35
N THR A 305 -11.78 8.73 2.59
CA THR A 305 -12.40 8.98 1.29
C THR A 305 -11.35 9.01 0.17
N GLY A 306 -11.82 8.85 -1.06
CA GLY A 306 -11.00 8.82 -2.26
C GLY A 306 -10.36 7.48 -2.53
N THR A 307 -9.85 7.34 -3.74
CA THR A 307 -9.13 6.15 -4.17
C THR A 307 -7.82 6.02 -3.39
N ILE A 308 -7.43 4.77 -3.13
CA ILE A 308 -6.18 4.44 -2.43
C ILE A 308 -4.96 5.06 -3.14
N VAL A 309 -5.02 5.19 -4.48
CA VAL A 309 -4.03 5.91 -5.28
C VAL A 309 -4.42 7.38 -5.40
N GLU A 310 -3.50 8.29 -5.10
CA GLU A 310 -3.60 9.75 -5.38
C GLU A 310 -4.77 10.49 -4.70
N GLY A 311 -5.58 9.83 -3.89
CA GLY A 311 -6.75 10.46 -3.26
C GLY A 311 -7.77 10.97 -4.28
N LYS A 312 -7.77 10.44 -5.51
CA LYS A 312 -8.75 10.86 -6.52
C LYS A 312 -10.14 10.52 -6.01
N HIS A 313 -11.11 11.43 -6.19
CA HIS A 313 -12.46 11.26 -5.63
C HIS A 313 -12.51 11.33 -4.09
N ALA A 314 -11.46 11.83 -3.44
CA ALA A 314 -11.51 12.20 -2.02
C ALA A 314 -12.46 13.37 -1.81
N LEU A 315 -13.08 13.42 -0.63
CA LEU A 315 -13.87 14.56 -0.21
C LEU A 315 -12.93 15.72 0.16
N GLN A 316 -12.92 16.77 -0.66
CA GLN A 316 -11.99 17.89 -0.49
C GLN A 316 -12.33 18.74 0.75
N ARG A 317 -13.63 18.92 1.02
CA ARG A 317 -14.13 19.70 2.15
C ARG A 317 -15.25 18.93 2.82
N GLY A 318 -14.94 18.33 3.96
CA GLY A 318 -15.93 17.65 4.78
C GLY A 318 -15.50 17.58 6.23
N GLN A 319 -16.41 17.10 7.07
CA GLN A 319 -16.17 16.90 8.49
C GLN A 319 -16.88 15.67 9.01
N VAL A 320 -16.44 15.18 10.17
CA VAL A 320 -17.08 14.09 10.90
C VAL A 320 -17.70 14.66 12.17
N GLU A 321 -18.96 14.30 12.41
CA GLU A 321 -19.73 14.68 13.59
C GLU A 321 -20.19 13.42 14.34
N LEU A 322 -20.19 13.48 15.66
CA LEU A 322 -20.73 12.45 16.54
C LEU A 322 -22.14 12.86 16.95
N GLY A 323 -23.11 11.99 16.70
CA GLY A 323 -24.51 12.19 17.00
C GLY A 323 -24.94 11.53 18.30
N HIS A 324 -25.77 12.24 19.07
CA HIS A 324 -26.38 11.77 20.31
C HIS A 324 -27.90 12.01 20.29
N SER A 325 -28.58 11.51 21.32
CA SER A 325 -30.04 11.60 21.46
C SER A 325 -30.78 10.98 20.27
N PRO A 326 -30.71 9.64 20.11
CA PRO A 326 -31.43 8.96 19.03
C PRO A 326 -32.95 9.04 19.26
N GLU A 327 -33.66 9.55 18.27
CA GLU A 327 -35.11 9.71 18.28
C GLU A 327 -35.75 9.06 17.04
N GLY A 328 -37.05 8.75 17.10
CA GLY A 328 -37.82 8.24 15.98
C GLY A 328 -37.59 6.76 15.61
N VAL A 329 -38.34 6.32 14.59
CA VAL A 329 -38.25 4.98 13.97
C VAL A 329 -38.39 5.17 12.44
N PRO A 330 -37.33 4.99 11.62
CA PRO A 330 -35.97 4.60 12.00
C PRO A 330 -35.27 5.66 12.87
N GLN A 331 -34.38 5.22 13.76
CA GLN A 331 -33.66 6.10 14.67
C GLN A 331 -32.79 7.10 13.91
N PHE A 332 -32.79 8.36 14.33
CA PHE A 332 -31.89 9.42 13.87
C PHE A 332 -31.41 10.25 15.07
N CYS A 333 -30.18 10.75 15.02
CA CYS A 333 -29.65 11.60 16.09
C CYS A 333 -30.12 13.05 15.92
N THR A 334 -30.55 13.70 17.01
CA THR A 334 -31.02 15.09 17.01
C THR A 334 -29.94 16.10 17.39
N SER A 335 -28.88 15.65 18.06
CA SER A 335 -27.76 16.50 18.47
C SER A 335 -26.45 15.99 17.89
N PHE A 336 -25.59 16.88 17.42
CA PHE A 336 -24.31 16.55 16.81
C PHE A 336 -23.18 17.41 17.39
N VAL A 337 -22.03 16.78 17.63
CA VAL A 337 -20.79 17.43 18.06
C VAL A 337 -19.72 17.19 16.99
N LEU A 338 -19.03 18.24 16.57
CA LEU A 338 -17.93 18.13 15.61
C LEU A 338 -16.78 17.33 16.24
N LEU A 339 -16.41 16.22 15.60
CA LEU A 339 -15.18 15.50 15.92
C LEU A 339 -14.00 16.18 15.22
N GLY A 340 -14.10 16.41 13.91
CA GLY A 340 -13.06 17.09 13.18
C GLY A 340 -13.31 17.23 11.69
N GLN A 341 -12.47 18.01 11.03
CA GLN A 341 -12.49 18.19 9.58
C GLN A 341 -11.65 17.13 8.89
N LEU A 342 -12.04 16.75 7.68
CA LEU A 342 -11.23 15.90 6.82
C LEU A 342 -10.05 16.70 6.28
N LEU A 343 -8.85 16.15 6.42
CA LEU A 343 -7.63 16.65 5.80
C LEU A 343 -7.29 15.72 4.63
N GLU A 344 -7.23 16.27 3.42
CA GLU A 344 -7.01 15.48 2.19
C GLU A 344 -8.00 14.30 2.04
N GLY A 345 -9.24 14.48 2.51
CA GLY A 345 -10.28 13.46 2.48
C GLY A 345 -10.15 12.39 3.56
N GLN A 346 -9.39 12.63 4.62
CA GLN A 346 -9.16 11.67 5.69
C GLN A 346 -9.37 12.29 7.06
N LEU A 347 -9.91 11.50 7.99
CA LEU A 347 -9.99 11.83 9.41
C LEU A 347 -9.58 10.61 10.22
N ASP A 348 -8.82 10.83 11.28
CA ASP A 348 -8.42 9.79 12.23
C ASP A 348 -8.23 10.44 13.59
N GLN A 349 -9.22 10.30 14.48
CA GLN A 349 -9.23 10.99 15.76
C GLN A 349 -9.68 10.07 16.89
N GLU A 350 -9.00 10.24 18.03
CA GLU A 350 -9.46 9.72 19.31
C GLU A 350 -10.66 10.53 19.79
N VAL A 351 -11.64 9.83 20.34
CA VAL A 351 -12.82 10.46 20.91
C VAL A 351 -12.51 10.73 22.38
N LEU A 352 -12.46 12.01 22.75
CA LEU A 352 -12.21 12.38 24.13
C LEU A 352 -13.43 12.07 25.00
N PRO A 353 -13.24 11.56 26.23
CA PRO A 353 -14.34 11.37 27.17
C PRO A 353 -15.03 12.71 27.42
N THR A 354 -16.30 12.83 27.03
CA THR A 354 -17.09 14.01 27.37
C THR A 354 -17.56 13.90 28.83
N PRO A 355 -17.58 14.99 29.60
CA PRO A 355 -18.00 14.97 31.01
C PRO A 355 -19.46 14.53 31.22
N ALA A 356 -20.25 14.45 30.14
CA ALA A 356 -21.63 13.95 30.15
C ALA A 356 -21.77 12.43 29.96
N GLY A 357 -20.69 11.69 29.66
CA GLY A 357 -20.76 10.23 29.45
C GLY A 357 -21.74 9.82 28.34
N ALA A 358 -21.99 10.70 27.38
CA ALA A 358 -23.02 10.46 26.36
C ALA A 358 -22.48 9.52 25.28
N ASP A 359 -22.92 8.27 25.32
CA ASP A 359 -22.62 7.29 24.29
C ASP A 359 -22.99 7.82 22.90
N VAL A 360 -22.13 7.54 21.92
CA VAL A 360 -22.33 7.95 20.54
C VAL A 360 -23.37 7.05 19.90
N SER A 361 -24.40 7.64 19.32
CA SER A 361 -25.47 6.91 18.62
C SER A 361 -25.34 7.01 17.11
N CYS A 362 -24.74 8.08 16.59
CA CYS A 362 -24.48 8.23 15.15
C CYS A 362 -23.07 8.73 14.87
N VAL A 363 -22.52 8.36 13.72
CA VAL A 363 -21.29 8.96 13.16
C VAL A 363 -21.62 9.48 11.77
N LYS A 364 -21.49 10.79 11.59
CA LYS A 364 -21.95 11.49 10.39
C LYS A 364 -20.79 12.14 9.64
N LEU A 365 -20.56 11.68 8.41
CA LEU A 365 -19.67 12.35 7.45
C LEU A 365 -20.49 13.40 6.68
N VAL A 366 -20.11 14.67 6.80
CA VAL A 366 -20.79 15.82 6.17
C VAL A 366 -19.91 16.44 5.10
N VAL A 367 -20.53 16.80 3.96
CA VAL A 367 -19.92 17.56 2.87
C VAL A 367 -20.05 19.05 3.17
N ASN A 368 -18.93 19.76 3.28
CA ASN A 368 -18.93 21.18 3.65
C ASN A 368 -18.98 22.13 2.44
N ALA A 369 -18.69 21.63 1.23
CA ALA A 369 -18.76 22.42 0.00
C ALA A 369 -19.10 21.53 -1.19
N ASP A 370 -19.76 22.10 -2.19
CA ASP A 370 -20.07 21.42 -3.45
C ASP A 370 -18.81 20.84 -4.09
N GLN A 371 -18.89 19.58 -4.54
CA GLN A 371 -17.79 18.91 -5.22
C GLN A 371 -18.30 18.19 -6.47
N ALA A 372 -17.86 18.68 -7.63
CA ALA A 372 -18.12 18.05 -8.91
C ALA A 372 -17.24 16.80 -9.12
N GLY A 373 -17.79 15.79 -9.80
CA GLY A 373 -17.13 14.52 -10.04
C GLY A 373 -17.44 13.46 -8.99
N GLY A 374 -16.72 12.34 -9.03
CA GLY A 374 -16.95 11.21 -8.13
C GLY A 374 -16.49 11.49 -6.69
N LEU A 375 -17.19 10.91 -5.72
CA LEU A 375 -16.78 10.76 -4.33
C LEU A 375 -16.77 9.26 -3.99
N MET A 376 -15.65 8.78 -3.46
CA MET A 376 -15.51 7.42 -2.93
C MET A 376 -15.40 7.51 -1.41
N VAL A 377 -16.28 6.82 -0.66
CA VAL A 377 -16.11 6.65 0.78
C VAL A 377 -15.71 5.21 1.01
N ARG A 378 -14.44 5.01 1.39
CA ARG A 378 -13.86 3.67 1.54
C ARG A 378 -14.32 3.04 2.84
N HIS A 379 -14.08 3.73 3.95
CA HIS A 379 -14.45 3.20 5.25
C HIS A 379 -14.72 4.28 6.28
N ILE A 380 -15.61 3.94 7.20
CA ILE A 380 -15.83 4.57 8.49
C ILE A 380 -15.56 3.48 9.52
N TYR A 381 -14.43 3.59 10.22
CA TYR A 381 -13.98 2.64 11.22
C TYR A 381 -14.13 3.21 12.62
N LEU A 382 -14.70 2.41 13.51
CA LEU A 382 -14.99 2.77 14.89
C LEU A 382 -14.30 1.79 15.84
N TRP A 383 -13.74 2.33 16.92
CA TRP A 383 -13.23 1.55 18.04
C TRP A 383 -14.03 1.85 19.29
N GLU A 384 -14.38 0.82 20.04
CA GLU A 384 -15.03 0.95 21.34
C GLU A 384 -14.00 0.95 22.46
N GLU A 385 -14.29 1.63 23.57
CA GLU A 385 -13.53 1.54 24.81
C GLU A 385 -13.79 0.17 25.46
N SER A 386 -12.74 -0.60 25.77
CA SER A 386 -12.91 -1.90 26.41
C SER A 386 -13.30 -1.71 27.88
N ALA A 387 -14.44 -2.26 28.29
CA ALA A 387 -14.93 -2.26 29.67
C ALA A 387 -13.95 -2.89 30.70
N ARG A 388 -12.87 -3.54 30.27
CA ARG A 388 -11.85 -4.15 31.15
C ARG A 388 -10.80 -3.17 31.68
N ALA A 389 -10.72 -1.95 31.17
CA ALA A 389 -9.73 -0.97 31.66
C ALA A 389 -10.18 -0.26 32.95
N THR A 390 -11.49 -0.25 33.25
CA THR A 390 -12.06 0.43 34.42
C THR A 390 -11.86 -0.33 35.73
N GLU A 391 -11.68 -1.65 35.71
CA GLU A 391 -11.41 -2.44 36.93
C GLU A 391 -9.93 -2.40 37.36
N ALA A 392 -9.00 -2.13 36.44
CA ALA A 392 -7.57 -2.05 36.75
C ALA A 392 -7.15 -0.72 37.42
N ALA A 393 -8.03 0.28 37.45
CA ALA A 393 -7.76 1.59 38.07
C ALA A 393 -8.32 1.72 39.50
N GLN A 394 -8.95 0.67 40.03
CA GLN A 394 -9.50 0.63 41.40
C GLN A 394 -8.93 -0.52 42.26
N GLY A 395 -7.82 -1.13 41.85
CA GLY A 395 -7.10 -2.17 42.60
C GLY A 395 -5.94 -1.62 43.42
#